data_AF-A0A3B0RMK3-F1
#
_entry.id   AF-A0A3B0RMK3-F1
#
_cell.length_a   1.000
_cell.length_b   1.000
_cell.length_c   1.000
_cell.angle_alpha   90.00
_cell.angle_beta   90.00
_cell.angle_gamma   90.00
#
_symmetry.space_group_name_H-M   'P 1'
#
loop_
_entity.id
_entity.type
_entity.pdbx_description
1 polymer ?
#
loop_
_entity_poly.entity_id
_entity_poly.type
_entity_poly.pdbx_seq_one_letter_code
_entity_poly.pdbx_strand_id
1 'polypeptide(L)'
;MTKPLSVRQNPDIKYLGKLLGDVIRSYGGEELYLRTEYIRSTSVDRHRGIADGDAIDPGLDALSLDETLAFVRGFMLFSLLANLAEDRQGVAAEEGASVVEAIEKLASEGVDKNAILTLLDDALISPVLTAHPTEVRRKSMIDHKARIAELLLMKDAGEAETPQGDMLDDAIMRQIALLWQTRPLRRERLFVTDEVQISQSYMKDVFLPVLPRLYAKWERALGTRLPNFLKLGSWIGGDRDGNPFVDAGAMREALSRAAETVIGYYLMRVHALGAELSISTELAEVPEEVLALAEASGDDALSRKDEPYRRALSGIYARLSATHLKLCGHVAGRPSSISAKPYDNPQQLREDLAILAHGLRSGGKGVFATSGALGRLIRTVELFGFHLATLDMRQNSRVHERVVAELLAEAGVEADYLSLD
;
A
#
# COMPACT_ATOMS: atom_id res chain seq x y z
N MET A 1 21.69 23.47 -7.92
CA MET A 1 21.40 23.04 -9.31
C MET A 1 22.23 21.82 -9.66
N THR A 2 21.84 20.65 -9.19
CA THR A 2 22.36 19.38 -9.70
C THR A 2 21.47 18.98 -10.86
N LYS A 3 22.02 19.03 -12.09
CA LYS A 3 21.36 18.45 -13.27
C LYS A 3 20.93 17.01 -12.92
N PRO A 4 19.75 16.53 -13.31
CA PRO A 4 19.42 15.11 -13.18
C PRO A 4 20.54 14.33 -13.87
N LEU A 5 21.19 13.46 -13.11
CA LEU A 5 22.25 12.60 -13.62
C LEU A 5 21.63 11.76 -14.74
N SER A 6 22.27 11.74 -15.92
CA SER A 6 21.84 10.79 -16.95
C SER A 6 21.86 9.37 -16.37
N VAL A 7 21.04 8.44 -16.89
CA VAL A 7 20.99 7.01 -16.51
C VAL A 7 22.40 6.38 -16.29
N ARG A 8 23.43 6.86 -17.01
CA ARG A 8 24.82 6.37 -16.87
C ARG A 8 25.64 6.91 -15.71
N GLN A 9 25.18 7.95 -15.03
CA GLN A 9 25.86 8.58 -13.91
C GLN A 9 25.24 8.21 -12.56
N ASN A 10 24.12 7.48 -12.56
CA ASN A 10 23.51 6.97 -11.35
C ASN A 10 24.40 5.83 -10.75
N PRO A 11 25.00 6.03 -9.56
CA PRO A 11 25.85 5.02 -8.92
C PRO A 11 25.10 3.73 -8.60
N ASP A 12 23.80 3.81 -8.28
CA ASP A 12 22.96 2.66 -7.96
C ASP A 12 22.71 1.79 -9.20
N ILE A 13 22.49 2.42 -10.37
CA ILE A 13 22.35 1.67 -11.64
C ILE A 13 23.63 0.90 -11.95
N LYS A 14 24.80 1.52 -11.74
CA LYS A 14 26.09 0.83 -11.95
C LYS A 14 26.28 -0.32 -10.96
N TYR A 15 25.96 -0.08 -9.69
CA TYR A 15 26.09 -1.08 -8.63
C TYR A 15 25.16 -2.29 -8.87
N LEU A 16 23.86 -2.05 -9.07
CA LEU A 16 22.88 -3.10 -9.36
C LEU A 16 23.17 -3.80 -10.70
N GLY A 17 23.62 -3.05 -11.70
CA GLY A 17 24.04 -3.60 -12.99
C GLY A 17 25.25 -4.53 -12.86
N LYS A 18 26.23 -4.18 -12.01
CA LYS A 18 27.37 -5.06 -11.71
C LYS A 18 26.90 -6.36 -11.06
N LEU A 19 26.07 -6.28 -10.03
CA LEU A 19 25.54 -7.46 -9.34
C LEU A 19 24.71 -8.35 -10.28
N LEU A 20 23.89 -7.76 -11.15
CA LEU A 20 23.17 -8.51 -12.18
C LEU A 20 24.13 -9.20 -13.15
N GLY A 21 25.20 -8.52 -13.59
CA GLY A 21 26.25 -9.11 -14.42
C GLY A 21 26.91 -10.31 -13.73
N ASP A 22 27.21 -10.20 -12.44
CA ASP A 22 27.76 -11.29 -11.65
C ASP A 22 26.78 -12.48 -11.54
N VAL A 23 25.48 -12.22 -11.37
CA VAL A 23 24.43 -13.25 -11.38
C VAL A 23 24.31 -13.92 -12.76
N ILE A 24 24.33 -13.14 -13.86
CA ILE A 24 24.32 -13.68 -15.22
C ILE A 24 25.53 -14.60 -15.43
N ARG A 25 26.72 -14.18 -14.97
CA ARG A 25 27.93 -15.01 -15.06
C ARG A 25 27.79 -16.30 -14.26
N SER A 26 27.25 -16.24 -13.03
CA SER A 26 27.10 -17.42 -12.17
C SER A 26 26.11 -18.46 -12.72
N TYR A 27 24.99 -18.04 -13.33
CA TYR A 27 23.96 -18.97 -13.82
C TYR A 27 24.03 -19.26 -15.31
N GLY A 28 24.49 -18.30 -16.11
CA GLY A 28 24.57 -18.37 -17.57
C GLY A 28 25.97 -18.66 -18.11
N GLY A 29 27.00 -18.63 -17.25
CA GLY A 29 28.39 -18.79 -17.65
C GLY A 29 29.03 -17.52 -18.22
N GLU A 30 30.33 -17.58 -18.44
CA GLU A 30 31.13 -16.44 -18.93
C GLU A 30 30.74 -16.03 -20.36
N GLU A 31 30.42 -17.01 -21.21
CA GLU A 31 30.07 -16.76 -22.60
C GLU A 31 28.79 -15.93 -22.75
N LEU A 32 27.74 -16.28 -22.00
CA LEU A 32 26.48 -15.53 -22.01
C LEU A 32 26.65 -14.11 -21.47
N TYR A 33 27.46 -13.95 -20.41
CA TYR A 33 27.80 -12.64 -19.86
C TYR A 33 28.51 -11.77 -20.90
N LEU A 34 29.58 -12.28 -21.52
CA LEU A 34 30.36 -11.54 -22.52
C LEU A 34 29.51 -11.15 -23.73
N ARG A 35 28.65 -12.06 -24.22
CA ARG A 35 27.73 -11.78 -25.32
C ARG A 35 26.70 -10.70 -24.94
N THR A 36 26.12 -10.78 -23.75
CA THR A 36 25.16 -9.77 -23.26
C THR A 36 25.82 -8.40 -23.16
N GLU A 37 27.04 -8.32 -22.63
CA GLU A 37 27.80 -7.08 -22.54
C GLU A 37 28.21 -6.54 -23.92
N TYR A 38 28.59 -7.40 -24.85
CA TYR A 38 28.89 -7.02 -26.23
C TYR A 38 27.69 -6.39 -26.95
N ILE A 39 26.51 -7.03 -26.85
CA ILE A 39 25.28 -6.49 -27.45
C ILE A 39 24.91 -5.17 -26.78
N ARG A 40 25.05 -5.07 -25.44
CA ARG A 40 24.76 -3.85 -24.68
C ARG A 40 25.69 -2.69 -25.07
N SER A 41 27.00 -2.93 -25.16
CA SER A 41 27.99 -1.90 -25.55
C SER A 41 27.78 -1.44 -26.98
N THR A 42 27.55 -2.37 -27.91
CA THR A 42 27.26 -2.10 -29.31
C THR A 42 26.00 -1.26 -29.50
N SER A 43 24.91 -1.63 -28.82
CA SER A 43 23.64 -0.88 -28.87
C SER A 43 23.80 0.55 -28.36
N VAL A 44 24.64 0.71 -27.33
CA VAL A 44 25.01 2.00 -26.74
C VAL A 44 25.83 2.86 -27.69
N ASP A 45 26.80 2.29 -28.39
CA ASP A 45 27.69 3.02 -29.29
C ASP A 45 26.96 3.43 -30.58
N ARG A 46 26.06 2.57 -31.07
CA ARG A 46 25.11 2.89 -32.15
C ARG A 46 24.20 4.06 -31.77
N HIS A 47 23.58 4.03 -30.59
CA HIS A 47 22.72 5.14 -30.12
C HIS A 47 23.48 6.48 -29.99
N ARG A 48 24.79 6.42 -29.73
CA ARG A 48 25.66 7.61 -29.63
C ARG A 48 26.19 8.12 -30.97
N GLY A 49 25.91 7.42 -32.07
CA GLY A 49 26.48 7.72 -33.38
C GLY A 49 28.01 7.54 -33.45
N ILE A 50 28.58 6.72 -32.55
CA ILE A 50 30.02 6.39 -32.54
C ILE A 50 30.34 5.33 -33.59
N ALA A 51 29.34 4.52 -33.96
CA ALA A 51 29.44 3.48 -34.98
C ALA A 51 28.36 3.66 -36.05
N ASP A 52 28.70 3.35 -37.31
CA ASP A 52 27.79 3.40 -38.45
C ASP A 52 26.67 2.35 -38.29
N GLY A 53 25.42 2.74 -38.56
CA GLY A 53 24.23 1.94 -38.27
C GLY A 53 24.17 0.58 -38.98
N ASP A 54 24.93 0.42 -40.06
CA ASP A 54 25.01 -0.80 -40.87
C ASP A 54 26.28 -1.65 -40.59
N ALA A 55 27.21 -1.16 -39.76
CA ALA A 55 28.53 -1.76 -39.59
C ALA A 55 28.68 -2.70 -38.38
N ILE A 56 27.71 -2.73 -37.45
CA ILE A 56 27.76 -3.64 -36.31
C ILE A 56 26.48 -4.46 -36.24
N ASP A 57 26.59 -5.70 -36.73
CA ASP A 57 25.65 -6.76 -36.39
C ASP A 57 25.84 -7.12 -34.91
N PRO A 58 24.85 -6.89 -34.04
CA PRO A 58 24.96 -7.27 -32.63
C PRO A 58 25.07 -8.79 -32.42
N GLY A 59 24.96 -9.60 -33.48
CA GLY A 59 25.03 -11.07 -33.41
C GLY A 59 23.76 -11.66 -32.79
N LEU A 60 22.64 -10.94 -32.86
CA LEU A 60 21.36 -11.40 -32.32
C LEU A 60 20.85 -12.63 -33.07
N ASP A 61 21.11 -12.73 -34.37
CA ASP A 61 20.70 -13.86 -35.21
C ASP A 61 21.51 -15.14 -34.94
N ALA A 62 22.64 -15.02 -34.24
CA ALA A 62 23.50 -16.14 -33.86
C ALA A 62 23.11 -16.76 -32.51
N LEU A 63 22.15 -16.18 -31.79
CA LEU A 63 21.70 -16.70 -30.49
C LEU A 63 20.81 -17.93 -30.69
N SER A 64 21.10 -18.99 -29.94
CA SER A 64 20.13 -20.07 -29.75
C SER A 64 18.87 -19.56 -29.04
N LEU A 65 17.80 -20.34 -29.05
CA LEU A 65 16.55 -19.98 -28.35
C LEU A 65 16.80 -19.76 -26.84
N ASP A 66 17.58 -20.62 -26.21
CA ASP A 66 17.87 -20.52 -24.77
C ASP A 66 18.70 -19.27 -24.45
N GLU A 67 19.69 -18.95 -25.28
CA GLU A 67 20.49 -17.73 -25.15
C GLU A 67 19.64 -16.48 -25.38
N THR A 68 18.74 -16.51 -26.38
CA THR A 68 17.79 -15.43 -26.65
C THR A 68 16.89 -15.18 -25.44
N LEU A 69 16.34 -16.24 -24.85
CA LEU A 69 15.49 -16.13 -23.66
C LEU A 69 16.24 -15.60 -22.44
N ALA A 70 17.48 -16.04 -22.23
CA ALA A 70 18.32 -15.55 -21.14
C ALA A 70 18.75 -14.09 -21.36
N PHE A 71 19.06 -13.72 -22.60
CA PHE A 71 19.39 -12.36 -23.00
C PHE A 71 18.21 -11.40 -22.75
N VAL A 72 17.01 -11.72 -23.25
CA VAL A 72 15.79 -10.93 -23.03
C VAL A 72 15.50 -10.80 -21.54
N ARG A 73 15.70 -11.87 -20.76
CA ARG A 73 15.55 -11.84 -19.30
C ARG A 73 16.56 -10.90 -18.64
N GLY A 74 17.84 -10.93 -19.06
CA GLY A 74 18.87 -10.03 -18.56
C GLY A 74 18.51 -8.56 -18.78
N PHE A 75 18.07 -8.20 -19.98
CA PHE A 75 17.63 -6.83 -20.29
C PHE A 75 16.39 -6.40 -19.52
N MET A 76 15.40 -7.30 -19.37
CA MET A 76 14.22 -7.04 -18.55
C MET A 76 14.59 -6.75 -17.09
N LEU A 77 15.47 -7.57 -16.50
CA LEU A 77 15.92 -7.40 -15.12
C LEU A 77 16.78 -6.15 -14.96
N PHE A 78 17.65 -5.86 -15.92
CA PHE A 78 18.41 -4.61 -15.93
C PHE A 78 17.47 -3.40 -15.95
N SER A 79 16.46 -3.39 -16.82
CA SER A 79 15.45 -2.31 -16.86
C SER A 79 14.67 -2.21 -15.55
N LEU A 80 14.29 -3.34 -14.94
CA LEU A 80 13.60 -3.34 -13.64
C LEU A 80 14.46 -2.75 -12.52
N LEU A 81 15.75 -3.12 -12.47
CA LEU A 81 16.70 -2.61 -11.48
C LEU A 81 17.08 -1.15 -11.73
N ALA A 82 17.19 -0.75 -13.00
CA ALA A 82 17.41 0.64 -13.39
C ALA A 82 16.24 1.51 -12.95
N ASN A 83 14.99 1.10 -13.24
CA ASN A 83 13.79 1.79 -12.77
C ASN A 83 13.76 1.85 -11.24
N LEU A 84 14.15 0.78 -10.53
CA LEU A 84 14.26 0.82 -9.07
C LEU A 84 15.27 1.87 -8.60
N ALA A 85 16.45 1.93 -9.20
CA ALA A 85 17.46 2.93 -8.88
C ALA A 85 17.03 4.36 -9.24
N GLU A 86 16.25 4.53 -10.31
CA GLU A 86 15.65 5.81 -10.69
C GLU A 86 14.54 6.21 -9.73
N ASP A 87 13.61 5.30 -9.38
CA ASP A 87 12.54 5.54 -8.39
C ASP A 87 13.12 6.06 -7.08
N ARG A 88 14.27 5.53 -6.65
CA ARG A 88 14.99 6.00 -5.44
C ARG A 88 15.54 7.42 -5.58
N GLN A 89 15.99 7.82 -6.76
CA GLN A 89 16.53 9.16 -7.02
C GLN A 89 15.44 10.18 -7.36
N GLY A 90 14.37 9.78 -8.04
CA GLY A 90 13.22 10.62 -8.39
C GLY A 90 12.33 10.97 -7.20
N VAL A 91 12.49 10.28 -6.06
CA VAL A 91 11.90 10.67 -4.77
C VAL A 91 12.75 11.72 -4.04
N ALA A 92 13.89 12.16 -4.59
CA ALA A 92 14.44 13.47 -4.23
C ALA A 92 13.41 14.51 -4.68
N ALA A 93 12.58 14.95 -3.73
CA ALA A 93 11.43 15.81 -3.93
C ALA A 93 11.70 16.86 -5.02
N GLU A 94 10.84 16.92 -6.03
CA GLU A 94 10.77 18.12 -6.87
C GLU A 94 10.70 19.32 -5.92
N GLU A 95 11.69 20.22 -5.99
CA GLU A 95 11.74 21.42 -5.15
C GLU A 95 10.42 22.20 -5.35
N GLY A 96 9.69 22.45 -4.25
CA GLY A 96 8.38 23.13 -4.31
C GLY A 96 7.15 22.23 -4.45
N ALA A 97 7.29 20.90 -4.54
CA ALA A 97 6.16 19.98 -4.75
C ALA A 97 5.53 19.44 -3.45
N SER A 98 5.89 19.95 -2.27
CA SER A 98 5.26 19.55 -1.01
C SER A 98 4.08 20.44 -0.62
N VAL A 99 3.13 19.88 0.13
CA VAL A 99 2.00 20.66 0.70
C VAL A 99 2.50 21.82 1.58
N VAL A 100 3.65 21.68 2.24
CA VAL A 100 4.22 22.75 3.08
C VAL A 100 4.67 23.92 2.21
N GLU A 101 5.42 23.65 1.15
CA GLU A 101 5.85 24.68 0.19
C GLU A 101 4.66 25.29 -0.55
N ALA A 102 3.62 24.50 -0.86
CA ALA A 102 2.38 25.03 -1.44
C ALA A 102 1.66 26.00 -0.48
N ILE A 103 1.61 25.70 0.82
CA ILE A 103 1.06 26.62 1.83
C ILE A 103 1.91 27.91 1.90
N GLU A 104 3.23 27.80 1.87
CA GLU A 104 4.14 28.96 1.89
C GLU A 104 3.98 29.83 0.63
N LYS A 105 3.84 29.19 -0.53
CA LYS A 105 3.59 29.89 -1.80
C LYS A 105 2.25 30.63 -1.75
N LEU A 106 1.18 29.96 -1.34
CA LEU A 106 -0.15 30.57 -1.18
C LEU A 106 -0.10 31.76 -0.21
N ALA A 107 0.62 31.62 0.91
CA ALA A 107 0.82 32.72 1.84
C ALA A 107 1.54 33.91 1.19
N SER A 108 2.55 33.68 0.34
CA SER A 108 3.25 34.75 -0.39
C SER A 108 2.39 35.44 -1.45
N GLU A 109 1.35 34.76 -1.95
CA GLU A 109 0.33 35.30 -2.85
C GLU A 109 -0.87 35.93 -2.11
N GLY A 110 -0.82 36.01 -0.78
CA GLY A 110 -1.85 36.66 0.04
C GLY A 110 -3.05 35.75 0.41
N VAL A 111 -2.95 34.45 0.17
CA VAL A 111 -3.95 33.46 0.60
C VAL A 111 -3.62 33.01 2.02
N ASP A 112 -4.52 33.32 2.96
CA ASP A 112 -4.33 32.95 4.36
C ASP A 112 -4.67 31.46 4.63
N LYS A 113 -4.29 30.98 5.82
CA LYS A 113 -4.56 29.59 6.22
C LYS A 113 -6.05 29.28 6.32
N ASN A 114 -6.89 30.26 6.66
CA ASN A 114 -8.33 30.03 6.81
C ASN A 114 -8.97 29.72 5.46
N ALA A 115 -8.58 30.44 4.40
CA ALA A 115 -9.01 30.17 3.03
C ALA A 115 -8.62 28.76 2.58
N ILE A 116 -7.42 28.30 2.93
CA ILE A 116 -6.96 26.92 2.65
C ILE A 116 -7.83 25.91 3.39
N LEU A 117 -8.13 26.16 4.68
CA LEU A 117 -8.97 25.26 5.48
C LEU A 117 -10.40 25.17 4.94
N THR A 118 -11.01 26.31 4.58
CA THR A 118 -12.34 26.33 3.96
C THR A 118 -12.36 25.54 2.65
N LEU A 119 -11.34 25.67 1.81
CA LEU A 119 -11.23 24.87 0.58
C LEU A 119 -11.12 23.37 0.89
N LEU A 120 -10.33 22.99 1.90
CA LEU A 120 -10.16 21.58 2.27
C LEU A 120 -11.42 20.99 2.92
N ASP A 121 -12.23 21.78 3.61
CA ASP A 121 -13.51 21.35 4.20
C ASP A 121 -14.52 20.91 3.14
N ASP A 122 -14.51 21.55 1.98
CA ASP A 122 -15.36 21.20 0.83
C ASP A 122 -14.67 20.25 -0.18
N ALA A 123 -13.40 19.90 0.04
CA ALA A 123 -12.62 19.12 -0.91
C ALA A 123 -12.90 17.61 -0.83
N LEU A 124 -12.90 16.97 -2.00
CA LEU A 124 -12.82 15.52 -2.14
C LEU A 124 -11.82 15.17 -3.24
N ILE A 125 -10.74 14.50 -2.84
CA ILE A 125 -9.76 13.88 -3.72
C ILE A 125 -9.91 12.38 -3.55
N SER A 126 -10.31 11.69 -4.63
CA SER A 126 -10.56 10.25 -4.59
C SER A 126 -9.68 9.50 -5.59
N PRO A 127 -8.49 9.05 -5.20
CA PRO A 127 -7.70 8.13 -6.02
C PRO A 127 -8.45 6.81 -6.17
N VAL A 128 -8.80 6.44 -7.40
CA VAL A 128 -9.50 5.17 -7.68
C VAL A 128 -8.54 4.19 -8.31
N LEU A 129 -8.27 3.08 -7.62
CA LEU A 129 -7.40 2.03 -8.12
C LEU A 129 -8.14 1.18 -9.15
N THR A 130 -7.55 1.04 -10.33
CA THR A 130 -8.05 0.21 -11.42
C THR A 130 -7.14 -1.00 -11.63
N ALA A 131 -7.71 -2.11 -12.10
CA ALA A 131 -6.90 -3.24 -12.53
C ALA A 131 -6.02 -2.79 -13.70
N HIS A 132 -4.74 -3.16 -13.70
CA HIS A 132 -3.86 -2.83 -14.80
C HIS A 132 -4.00 -3.92 -15.87
N PRO A 133 -4.53 -3.59 -17.07
CA PRO A 133 -4.99 -4.58 -18.05
C PRO A 133 -3.88 -5.48 -18.60
N THR A 134 -2.61 -5.13 -18.37
CA THR A 134 -1.42 -5.88 -18.81
C THR A 134 -0.44 -6.19 -17.66
N GLU A 135 -0.86 -6.16 -16.39
CA GLU A 135 0.04 -6.55 -15.28
C GLU A 135 0.22 -8.06 -15.21
N VAL A 136 0.98 -8.59 -16.17
CA VAL A 136 1.38 -9.99 -16.29
C VAL A 136 2.47 -10.33 -15.26
N ARG A 137 3.05 -9.33 -14.60
CA ARG A 137 4.11 -9.54 -13.61
C ARG A 137 3.60 -10.22 -12.35
N ARG A 138 4.35 -11.19 -11.87
CA ARG A 138 4.01 -11.91 -10.63
C ARG A 138 4.30 -11.04 -9.41
N LYS A 139 3.48 -11.18 -8.37
CA LYS A 139 3.70 -10.53 -7.05
C LYS A 139 5.11 -10.79 -6.51
N SER A 140 5.65 -11.99 -6.69
CA SER A 140 7.02 -12.30 -6.29
C SER A 140 8.07 -11.36 -6.89
N MET A 141 7.90 -10.92 -8.16
CA MET A 141 8.81 -9.94 -8.77
C MET A 141 8.74 -8.58 -8.08
N ILE A 142 7.53 -8.16 -7.70
CA ILE A 142 7.28 -6.91 -6.95
C ILE A 142 7.90 -7.01 -5.55
N ASP A 143 7.66 -8.12 -4.85
CA ASP A 143 8.17 -8.35 -3.49
C ASP A 143 9.72 -8.37 -3.47
N HIS A 144 10.36 -9.03 -4.46
CA HIS A 144 11.82 -8.99 -4.60
C HIS A 144 12.34 -7.58 -4.91
N LYS A 145 11.67 -6.81 -5.79
CA LYS A 145 12.03 -5.40 -6.06
C LYS A 145 11.94 -4.57 -4.78
N ALA A 146 10.86 -4.72 -4.01
CA ALA A 146 10.65 -4.02 -2.75
C ALA A 146 11.74 -4.39 -1.72
N ARG A 147 12.10 -5.67 -1.61
CA ARG A 147 13.18 -6.10 -0.71
C ARG A 147 14.54 -5.52 -1.09
N ILE A 148 14.87 -5.43 -2.38
CA ILE A 148 16.10 -4.76 -2.84
C ILE A 148 16.05 -3.28 -2.44
N ALA A 149 14.91 -2.61 -2.59
CA ALA A 149 14.74 -1.22 -2.18
C ALA A 149 15.01 -1.01 -0.67
N GLU A 150 14.48 -1.90 0.18
CA GLU A 150 14.72 -1.87 1.63
C GLU A 150 16.21 -2.04 1.97
N LEU A 151 16.88 -3.02 1.36
CA LEU A 151 18.29 -3.29 1.61
C LEU A 151 19.18 -2.12 1.17
N LEU A 152 18.86 -1.49 0.05
CA LEU A 152 19.55 -0.29 -0.40
C LEU A 152 19.32 0.89 0.55
N LEU A 153 18.13 1.05 1.16
CA LEU A 153 17.90 2.09 2.18
C LEU A 153 18.77 1.88 3.43
N MET A 154 18.97 0.63 3.86
CA MET A 154 19.88 0.31 4.98
C MET A 154 21.33 0.66 4.60
N LYS A 155 21.74 0.34 3.36
CA LYS A 155 23.07 0.68 2.84
C LYS A 155 23.31 2.18 2.83
N ASP A 156 22.31 2.97 2.42
CA ASP A 156 22.37 4.44 2.41
C ASP A 156 22.45 5.03 3.83
N ALA A 157 21.87 4.34 4.82
CA ALA A 157 22.00 4.70 6.23
C ALA A 157 23.39 4.38 6.82
N GLY A 158 24.30 3.83 6.01
CA GLY A 158 25.66 3.47 6.43
C GLY A 158 25.75 2.12 7.14
N GLU A 159 24.68 1.31 7.12
CA GLU A 159 24.70 -0.02 7.69
C GLU A 159 25.51 -0.98 6.79
N ALA A 160 26.17 -1.97 7.39
CA ALA A 160 26.91 -3.01 6.67
C ALA A 160 26.14 -4.33 6.60
N GLU A 161 25.26 -4.57 7.57
CA GLU A 161 24.54 -5.82 7.80
C GLU A 161 23.05 -5.55 8.00
N THR A 162 22.23 -6.57 7.72
CA THR A 162 20.82 -6.57 8.08
C THR A 162 20.65 -6.81 9.59
N PRO A 163 19.48 -6.51 10.18
CA PRO A 163 19.19 -6.86 11.58
C PRO A 163 19.30 -8.35 11.90
N GLN A 164 19.31 -9.21 10.89
CA GLN A 164 19.46 -10.66 11.00
C GLN A 164 20.93 -11.14 10.86
N GLY A 165 21.88 -10.24 10.64
CA GLY A 165 23.32 -10.54 10.53
C GLY A 165 23.82 -10.90 9.12
N ASP A 166 22.98 -10.76 8.09
CA ASP A 166 23.42 -10.91 6.71
C ASP A 166 24.14 -9.67 6.21
N MET A 167 25.29 -9.82 5.54
CA MET A 167 25.95 -8.75 4.79
C MET A 167 25.00 -8.17 3.73
N LEU A 168 24.87 -6.85 3.66
CA LEU A 168 23.90 -6.21 2.77
C LEU A 168 24.16 -6.49 1.28
N ASP A 169 25.42 -6.45 0.85
CA ASP A 169 25.78 -6.71 -0.55
C ASP A 169 25.40 -8.14 -0.97
N ASP A 170 25.65 -9.12 -0.10
CA ASP A 170 25.25 -10.52 -0.33
C ASP A 170 23.73 -10.68 -0.32
N ALA A 171 23.03 -9.99 0.59
CA ALA A 171 21.57 -10.00 0.64
C ALA A 171 20.94 -9.43 -0.64
N ILE A 172 21.49 -8.34 -1.19
CA ILE A 172 21.05 -7.74 -2.45
C ILE A 172 21.35 -8.69 -3.61
N MET A 173 22.57 -9.24 -3.67
CA MET A 173 22.95 -10.21 -4.71
C MET A 173 22.02 -11.43 -4.71
N ARG A 174 21.65 -11.95 -3.54
CA ARG A 174 20.67 -13.04 -3.41
C ARG A 174 19.29 -12.65 -3.95
N GLN A 175 18.81 -11.44 -3.69
CA GLN A 175 17.53 -10.99 -4.27
C GLN A 175 17.58 -10.87 -5.80
N ILE A 176 18.69 -10.40 -6.36
CA ILE A 176 18.88 -10.34 -7.82
C ILE A 176 18.95 -11.76 -8.42
N ALA A 177 19.62 -12.71 -7.75
CA ALA A 177 19.62 -14.12 -8.14
C ALA A 177 18.21 -14.73 -8.10
N LEU A 178 17.42 -14.41 -7.07
CA LEU A 178 16.01 -14.83 -6.99
C LEU A 178 15.18 -14.24 -8.12
N LEU A 179 15.38 -12.96 -8.47
CA LEU A 179 14.74 -12.34 -9.65
C LEU A 179 15.12 -13.06 -10.95
N TRP A 180 16.40 -13.44 -11.11
CA TRP A 180 16.88 -14.19 -12.28
C TRP A 180 16.17 -15.54 -12.45
N GLN A 181 15.94 -16.24 -11.34
CA GLN A 181 15.30 -17.56 -11.32
C GLN A 181 13.77 -17.50 -11.22
N THR A 182 13.21 -16.33 -10.94
CA THR A 182 11.75 -16.15 -10.84
C THR A 182 11.17 -15.86 -12.20
N ARG A 183 10.13 -16.63 -12.56
CA ARG A 183 9.40 -16.39 -13.80
C ARG A 183 8.72 -15.01 -13.75
N PRO A 184 9.03 -14.09 -14.67
CA PRO A 184 8.52 -12.73 -14.61
C PRO A 184 7.03 -12.67 -14.97
N LEU A 185 6.63 -13.44 -15.98
CA LEU A 185 5.28 -13.43 -16.55
C LEU A 185 4.45 -14.62 -16.08
N ARG A 186 3.16 -14.36 -15.85
CA ARG A 186 2.13 -15.40 -15.70
C ARG A 186 1.88 -16.08 -17.05
N ARG A 187 1.61 -17.39 -17.03
CA ARG A 187 1.18 -18.15 -18.23
C ARG A 187 -0.34 -18.14 -18.40
N GLU A 188 -1.05 -17.98 -17.29
CA GLU A 188 -2.50 -18.00 -17.20
C GLU A 188 -3.03 -16.59 -16.98
N ARG A 189 -4.27 -16.35 -17.40
CA ARG A 189 -4.99 -15.10 -17.14
C ARG A 189 -5.22 -14.97 -15.63
N LEU A 190 -5.09 -13.75 -15.10
CA LEU A 190 -5.43 -13.45 -13.71
C LEU A 190 -6.93 -13.67 -13.46
N PHE A 191 -7.25 -14.29 -12.33
CA PHE A 191 -8.61 -14.28 -11.82
C PHE A 191 -8.88 -12.94 -11.15
N VAL A 192 -10.16 -12.52 -11.10
CA VAL A 192 -10.57 -11.29 -10.41
C VAL A 192 -10.10 -11.29 -8.95
N THR A 193 -10.13 -12.47 -8.31
CA THR A 193 -9.67 -12.67 -6.93
C THR A 193 -8.17 -12.42 -6.76
N ASP A 194 -7.35 -12.70 -7.77
CA ASP A 194 -5.92 -12.38 -7.74
C ASP A 194 -5.69 -10.87 -7.82
N GLU A 195 -6.41 -10.18 -8.69
CA GLU A 195 -6.31 -8.72 -8.85
C GLU A 195 -6.74 -8.00 -7.57
N VAL A 196 -7.83 -8.47 -6.96
CA VAL A 196 -8.30 -8.02 -5.65
C VAL A 196 -7.19 -8.20 -4.61
N GLN A 197 -6.56 -9.37 -4.52
CA GLN A 197 -5.50 -9.64 -3.54
C GLN A 197 -4.27 -8.73 -3.74
N ILE A 198 -3.85 -8.55 -5.00
CA ILE A 198 -2.71 -7.68 -5.33
C ILE A 198 -3.03 -6.24 -4.91
N SER A 199 -4.20 -5.73 -5.28
CA SER A 199 -4.62 -4.36 -4.94
C SER A 199 -4.64 -4.14 -3.42
N GLN A 200 -5.17 -5.10 -2.66
CA GLN A 200 -5.24 -5.01 -1.20
C GLN A 200 -3.86 -5.03 -0.54
N SER A 201 -2.91 -5.81 -1.07
CA SER A 201 -1.52 -5.75 -0.61
C SER A 201 -0.97 -4.34 -0.76
N TYR A 202 -1.15 -3.70 -1.92
CA TYR A 202 -0.71 -2.32 -2.12
C TYR A 202 -1.40 -1.32 -1.19
N MET A 203 -2.72 -1.43 -1.03
CA MET A 203 -3.47 -0.58 -0.09
C MET A 203 -2.97 -0.75 1.35
N LYS A 204 -2.67 -1.98 1.76
CA LYS A 204 -2.15 -2.33 3.09
C LYS A 204 -0.74 -1.79 3.32
N ASP A 205 0.15 -2.00 2.35
CA ASP A 205 1.58 -1.74 2.50
C ASP A 205 1.90 -0.25 2.31
N VAL A 206 1.10 0.46 1.50
CA VAL A 206 1.31 1.88 1.18
C VAL A 206 0.29 2.77 1.88
N PHE A 207 -0.99 2.66 1.55
CA PHE A 207 -1.98 3.67 1.94
C PHE A 207 -2.28 3.67 3.45
N LEU A 208 -2.51 2.50 4.05
CA LEU A 208 -2.80 2.38 5.49
C LEU A 208 -1.72 3.02 6.38
N PRO A 209 -0.41 2.80 6.17
CA PRO A 209 0.62 3.46 6.97
C PRO A 209 0.93 4.90 6.52
N VAL A 210 0.80 5.24 5.24
CA VAL A 210 1.25 6.54 4.72
C VAL A 210 0.22 7.64 4.89
N LEU A 211 -1.06 7.42 4.55
CA LEU A 211 -2.05 8.50 4.60
C LEU A 211 -2.19 9.13 6.00
N PRO A 212 -2.33 8.37 7.10
CA PRO A 212 -2.40 8.96 8.44
C PRO A 212 -1.14 9.77 8.81
N ARG A 213 0.04 9.38 8.30
CA ARG A 213 1.30 10.11 8.52
C ARG A 213 1.34 11.42 7.73
N LEU A 214 0.81 11.41 6.49
CA LEU A 214 0.70 12.62 5.67
C LEU A 214 -0.26 13.63 6.31
N TYR A 215 -1.44 13.19 6.75
CA TYR A 215 -2.37 14.03 7.51
C TYR A 215 -1.70 14.63 8.75
N ALA A 216 -1.00 13.82 9.55
CA ALA A 216 -0.28 14.33 10.72
C ALA A 216 0.80 15.37 10.36
N LYS A 217 1.44 15.27 9.19
CA LYS A 217 2.40 16.27 8.69
C LYS A 217 1.69 17.57 8.28
N TRP A 218 0.57 17.47 7.55
CA TRP A 218 -0.19 18.63 7.08
C TRP A 218 -0.88 19.37 8.22
N GLU A 219 -1.44 18.65 9.18
CA GLU A 219 -2.06 19.22 10.39
C GLU A 219 -1.06 20.00 11.23
N ARG A 220 0.20 19.54 11.29
CA ARG A 220 1.27 20.30 11.96
C ARG A 220 1.60 21.60 11.24
N ALA A 221 1.60 21.61 9.90
CA ALA A 221 1.89 22.81 9.11
C ALA A 221 0.75 23.84 9.19
N LEU A 222 -0.50 23.37 9.15
CA LEU A 222 -1.69 24.22 9.20
C LEU A 222 -2.08 24.60 10.64
N GLY A 223 -1.64 23.85 11.64
CA GLY A 223 -1.88 24.12 13.07
C GLY A 223 -3.26 23.69 13.55
N THR A 224 -4.00 22.91 12.75
CA THR A 224 -5.33 22.41 13.09
C THR A 224 -5.54 21.02 12.49
N ARG A 225 -6.58 20.33 12.98
CA ARG A 225 -7.03 19.06 12.44
C ARG A 225 -7.67 19.27 11.07
N LEU A 226 -7.36 18.43 10.10
CA LEU A 226 -7.90 18.52 8.75
C LEU A 226 -9.12 17.60 8.56
N PRO A 227 -10.06 18.01 7.68
CA PRO A 227 -11.15 17.16 7.22
C PRO A 227 -10.60 15.98 6.40
N ASN A 228 -11.35 14.89 6.31
CA ASN A 228 -10.94 13.71 5.53
C ASN A 228 -11.25 13.89 4.04
N PHE A 229 -10.52 14.79 3.39
CA PHE A 229 -10.70 15.11 1.98
C PHE A 229 -10.12 14.06 1.03
N LEU A 230 -9.26 13.16 1.52
CA LEU A 230 -8.74 12.02 0.73
C LEU A 230 -9.52 10.75 1.04
N LYS A 231 -10.19 10.19 0.03
CA LYS A 231 -10.92 8.92 0.14
C LYS A 231 -10.45 7.95 -0.91
N LEU A 232 -10.05 6.75 -0.51
CA LEU A 232 -9.56 5.75 -1.46
C LEU A 232 -10.74 5.04 -2.12
N GLY A 233 -10.71 4.90 -3.44
CA GLY A 233 -11.65 4.10 -4.21
C GLY A 233 -10.98 2.95 -4.97
N SER A 234 -11.77 2.00 -5.44
CA SER A 234 -11.33 0.86 -6.23
C SER A 234 -12.40 0.45 -7.22
N TRP A 235 -11.99 0.09 -8.44
CA TRP A 235 -12.81 -0.61 -9.44
C TRP A 235 -12.54 -2.11 -9.46
N ILE A 236 -11.50 -2.56 -8.78
CA ILE A 236 -11.02 -3.94 -8.81
C ILE A 236 -11.99 -4.84 -8.04
N GLY A 237 -12.69 -5.71 -8.78
CA GLY A 237 -13.78 -6.53 -8.25
C GLY A 237 -15.15 -5.87 -8.29
N GLY A 238 -15.27 -4.64 -8.80
CA GLY A 238 -16.52 -3.89 -8.91
C GLY A 238 -16.89 -3.50 -10.35
N ASP A 239 -15.91 -3.32 -11.23
CA ASP A 239 -16.12 -3.02 -12.64
C ASP A 239 -16.47 -4.28 -13.44
N ARG A 240 -17.74 -4.37 -13.87
CA ARG A 240 -18.30 -5.50 -14.63
C ARG A 240 -18.44 -5.20 -16.12
N ASP A 241 -18.10 -3.99 -16.56
CA ASP A 241 -18.32 -3.56 -17.94
C ASP A 241 -17.42 -4.37 -18.89
N GLY A 242 -18.03 -5.22 -19.70
CA GLY A 242 -17.32 -6.14 -20.61
C GLY A 242 -16.57 -7.29 -19.92
N ASN A 243 -16.69 -7.47 -18.60
CA ASN A 243 -16.01 -8.52 -17.86
C ASN A 243 -17.00 -9.45 -17.13
N PRO A 244 -17.36 -10.61 -17.72
CA PRO A 244 -18.33 -11.52 -17.11
C PRO A 244 -17.81 -12.22 -15.85
N PHE A 245 -16.50 -12.18 -15.59
CA PHE A 245 -15.89 -12.83 -14.42
C PHE A 245 -16.00 -11.98 -13.15
N VAL A 246 -16.37 -10.70 -13.27
CA VAL A 246 -16.76 -9.90 -12.10
C VAL A 246 -18.25 -10.11 -11.91
N ASP A 247 -18.62 -10.97 -10.97
CA ASP A 247 -20.00 -11.26 -10.58
C ASP A 247 -20.29 -10.83 -9.14
N ALA A 248 -21.49 -11.16 -8.64
CA ALA A 248 -21.88 -10.83 -7.27
C ALA A 248 -21.03 -11.56 -6.21
N GLY A 249 -20.50 -12.74 -6.52
CA GLY A 249 -19.60 -13.49 -5.65
C GLY A 249 -18.25 -12.81 -5.56
N ALA A 250 -17.65 -12.47 -6.71
CA ALA A 250 -16.39 -11.74 -6.79
C ALA A 250 -16.45 -10.39 -6.07
N MET A 251 -17.56 -9.66 -6.19
CA MET A 251 -17.77 -8.39 -5.49
C MET A 251 -17.86 -8.57 -3.97
N ARG A 252 -18.59 -9.58 -3.48
CA ARG A 252 -18.66 -9.90 -2.05
C ARG A 252 -17.29 -10.29 -1.51
N GLU A 253 -16.53 -11.07 -2.27
CA GLU A 253 -15.17 -11.45 -1.90
C GLU A 253 -14.23 -10.23 -1.86
N ALA A 254 -14.32 -9.32 -2.84
CA ALA A 254 -13.56 -8.08 -2.85
C ALA A 254 -13.81 -7.23 -1.61
N LEU A 255 -15.10 -7.03 -1.25
CA LEU A 255 -15.50 -6.30 -0.04
C LEU A 255 -15.07 -7.00 1.24
N SER A 256 -15.27 -8.32 1.33
CA SER A 256 -14.90 -9.12 2.51
C SER A 256 -13.39 -9.07 2.76
N ARG A 257 -12.58 -9.26 1.73
CA ARG A 257 -11.11 -9.22 1.87
C ARG A 257 -10.59 -7.79 2.15
N ALA A 258 -11.28 -6.76 1.66
CA ALA A 258 -10.95 -5.38 2.00
C ALA A 258 -11.21 -5.09 3.48
N ALA A 259 -12.36 -5.56 4.00
CA ALA A 259 -12.69 -5.54 5.42
C ALA A 259 -11.68 -6.33 6.27
N GLU A 260 -11.33 -7.55 5.84
CA GLU A 260 -10.32 -8.39 6.49
C GLU A 260 -8.97 -7.66 6.60
N THR A 261 -8.52 -7.03 5.50
CA THR A 261 -7.26 -6.31 5.43
C THR A 261 -7.21 -5.15 6.43
N VAL A 262 -8.26 -4.31 6.45
CA VAL A 262 -8.26 -3.11 7.31
C VAL A 262 -8.50 -3.46 8.79
N ILE A 263 -9.38 -4.41 9.09
CA ILE A 263 -9.62 -4.85 10.47
C ILE A 263 -8.42 -5.61 11.01
N GLY A 264 -7.76 -6.43 10.20
CA GLY A 264 -6.49 -7.08 10.53
C GLY A 264 -5.40 -6.05 10.89
N TYR A 265 -5.34 -4.94 10.13
CA TYR A 265 -4.46 -3.82 10.47
C TYR A 265 -4.83 -3.20 11.82
N TYR A 266 -6.10 -2.93 12.08
CA TYR A 266 -6.54 -2.39 13.38
C TYR A 266 -6.21 -3.30 14.55
N LEU A 267 -6.47 -4.61 14.43
CA LEU A 267 -6.11 -5.60 15.45
C LEU A 267 -4.61 -5.55 15.78
N MET A 268 -3.75 -5.54 14.75
CA MET A 268 -2.30 -5.41 14.93
C MET A 268 -1.94 -4.10 15.66
N ARG A 269 -2.53 -2.97 15.27
CA ARG A 269 -2.25 -1.66 15.90
C ARG A 269 -2.73 -1.58 17.34
N VAL A 270 -3.94 -2.06 17.63
CA VAL A 270 -4.50 -2.10 19.00
C VAL A 270 -3.66 -3.02 19.88
N HIS A 271 -3.22 -4.17 19.37
CA HIS A 271 -2.33 -5.05 20.12
C HIS A 271 -1.00 -4.38 20.48
N ALA A 272 -0.37 -3.70 19.52
CA ALA A 272 0.87 -2.96 19.76
C ALA A 272 0.67 -1.82 20.77
N LEU A 273 -0.42 -1.06 20.66
CA LEU A 273 -0.78 -0.03 21.64
C LEU A 273 -1.00 -0.60 23.04
N GLY A 274 -1.57 -1.80 23.16
CA GLY A 274 -1.75 -2.46 24.45
C GLY A 274 -0.43 -2.78 25.14
N ALA A 275 0.62 -3.10 24.37
CA ALA A 275 1.97 -3.27 24.93
C ALA A 275 2.58 -1.93 25.39
N GLU A 276 2.39 -0.87 24.59
CA GLU A 276 2.98 0.47 24.80
C GLU A 276 2.31 1.27 25.95
N LEU A 277 0.98 1.23 26.06
CA LEU A 277 0.20 2.06 27.00
C LEU A 277 0.00 1.39 28.36
N SER A 278 1.10 1.20 29.08
CA SER A 278 1.16 0.57 30.42
C SER A 278 0.95 1.56 31.58
N ILE A 279 0.04 2.53 31.43
CA ILE A 279 -0.15 3.59 32.42
C ILE A 279 -0.86 3.01 33.65
N SER A 280 -0.18 3.06 34.80
CA SER A 280 -0.70 2.59 36.08
C SER A 280 -1.48 3.68 36.83
N THR A 281 -2.63 3.32 37.41
CA THR A 281 -3.40 4.16 38.34
C THR A 281 -2.65 4.48 39.63
N GLU A 282 -1.59 3.74 39.96
CA GLU A 282 -0.73 4.06 41.11
C GLU A 282 0.18 5.26 40.85
N LEU A 283 0.45 5.57 39.58
CA LEU A 283 1.40 6.62 39.17
C LEU A 283 0.75 7.79 38.44
N ALA A 284 -0.44 7.60 37.89
CA ALA A 284 -1.14 8.62 37.10
C ALA A 284 -2.62 8.64 37.41
N GLU A 285 -3.20 9.85 37.43
CA GLU A 285 -4.65 10.02 37.42
C GLU A 285 -5.20 9.58 36.06
N VAL A 286 -6.21 8.72 36.09
CA VAL A 286 -6.89 8.19 34.90
C VAL A 286 -8.33 8.68 34.89
N PRO A 287 -8.81 9.30 33.80
CA PRO A 287 -10.19 9.77 33.73
C PRO A 287 -11.22 8.65 33.84
N GLU A 288 -12.38 8.98 34.39
CA GLU A 288 -13.48 8.04 34.65
C GLU A 288 -13.93 7.31 33.38
N GLU A 289 -13.96 7.98 32.24
CA GLU A 289 -14.35 7.37 30.96
C GLU A 289 -13.39 6.25 30.52
N VAL A 290 -12.09 6.38 30.81
CA VAL A 290 -11.08 5.35 30.51
C VAL A 290 -11.23 4.18 31.48
N LEU A 291 -11.51 4.46 32.76
CA LEU A 291 -11.80 3.43 33.76
C LEU A 291 -13.06 2.64 33.39
N ALA A 292 -14.11 3.31 32.91
CA ALA A 292 -15.33 2.65 32.46
C ALA A 292 -15.08 1.71 31.27
N LEU A 293 -14.27 2.13 30.29
CA LEU A 293 -13.84 1.25 29.20
C LEU A 293 -13.02 0.06 29.70
N ALA A 294 -12.14 0.27 30.67
CA ALA A 294 -11.34 -0.79 31.27
C ALA A 294 -12.21 -1.82 32.01
N GLU A 295 -13.21 -1.39 32.77
CA GLU A 295 -14.13 -2.29 33.45
C GLU A 295 -15.06 -3.04 32.49
N ALA A 296 -15.48 -2.40 31.39
CA ALA A 296 -16.27 -3.06 30.35
C ALA A 296 -15.45 -4.01 29.46
N SER A 297 -14.12 -4.06 29.62
CA SER A 297 -13.22 -4.77 28.70
C SER A 297 -13.29 -6.30 28.80
N GLY A 298 -13.71 -6.85 29.94
CA GLY A 298 -13.62 -8.28 30.24
C GLY A 298 -12.20 -8.79 30.50
N ASP A 299 -11.22 -7.90 30.69
CA ASP A 299 -9.86 -8.23 31.12
C ASP A 299 -9.73 -8.18 32.65
N ASP A 300 -9.90 -9.35 33.29
CA ASP A 300 -9.85 -9.52 34.75
C ASP A 300 -8.47 -9.97 35.27
N ALA A 301 -7.43 -9.90 34.43
CA ALA A 301 -6.08 -10.32 34.82
C ALA A 301 -5.55 -9.45 35.96
N LEU A 302 -5.28 -10.07 37.13
CA LEU A 302 -4.79 -9.37 38.32
C LEU A 302 -3.51 -8.56 38.06
N SER A 303 -2.62 -9.06 37.20
CA SER A 303 -1.36 -8.40 36.84
C SER A 303 -1.51 -7.11 36.04
N ARG A 304 -2.72 -6.79 35.55
CA ARG A 304 -3.01 -5.60 34.76
C ARG A 304 -4.12 -4.74 35.37
N LYS A 305 -4.54 -5.06 36.60
CA LYS A 305 -5.71 -4.44 37.25
C LYS A 305 -5.55 -2.92 37.37
N ASP A 306 -4.34 -2.46 37.67
CA ASP A 306 -3.96 -1.07 37.79
C ASP A 306 -3.61 -0.40 36.45
N GLU A 307 -3.68 -1.11 35.31
CA GLU A 307 -3.34 -0.59 33.97
C GLU A 307 -4.60 -0.41 33.08
N PRO A 308 -5.45 0.59 33.33
CA PRO A 308 -6.75 0.72 32.67
C PRO A 308 -6.68 0.94 31.15
N TYR A 309 -5.67 1.64 30.64
CA TYR A 309 -5.49 1.80 29.19
C TYR A 309 -5.23 0.46 28.49
N ARG A 310 -4.40 -0.40 29.09
CA ARG A 310 -4.11 -1.73 28.57
C ARG A 310 -5.35 -2.62 28.63
N ARG A 311 -6.10 -2.60 29.74
CA ARG A 311 -7.39 -3.33 29.87
C ARG A 311 -8.41 -2.86 28.82
N ALA A 312 -8.61 -1.55 28.66
CA ALA A 312 -9.51 -0.99 27.65
C ALA A 312 -9.13 -1.45 26.23
N LEU A 313 -7.83 -1.47 25.90
CA LEU A 313 -7.34 -1.96 24.61
C LEU A 313 -7.56 -3.48 24.41
N SER A 314 -7.49 -4.30 25.47
CA SER A 314 -7.91 -5.71 25.42
C SER A 314 -9.39 -5.83 25.03
N GLY A 315 -10.25 -5.00 25.61
CA GLY A 315 -11.69 -4.96 25.27
C GLY A 315 -11.95 -4.51 23.82
N ILE A 316 -11.29 -3.44 23.38
CA ILE A 316 -11.36 -2.95 21.99
C ILE A 316 -10.88 -4.04 21.02
N TYR A 317 -9.79 -4.74 21.34
CA TYR A 317 -9.28 -5.86 20.55
C TYR A 317 -10.30 -7.02 20.46
N ALA A 318 -10.98 -7.33 21.56
CA ALA A 318 -12.03 -8.35 21.58
C ALA A 318 -13.22 -7.96 20.70
N ARG A 319 -13.69 -6.70 20.79
CA ARG A 319 -14.77 -6.18 19.92
C ARG A 319 -14.37 -6.19 18.45
N LEU A 320 -13.13 -5.78 18.12
CA LEU A 320 -12.59 -5.87 16.77
C LEU A 320 -12.52 -7.32 16.26
N SER A 321 -12.11 -8.27 17.11
CA SER A 321 -12.05 -9.68 16.76
C SER A 321 -13.44 -10.24 16.44
N ALA A 322 -14.46 -9.87 17.22
CA ALA A 322 -15.86 -10.22 16.93
C ALA A 322 -16.36 -9.53 15.64
N THR A 323 -15.94 -8.29 15.38
CA THR A 323 -16.27 -7.54 14.17
C THR A 323 -15.67 -8.20 12.93
N HIS A 324 -14.42 -8.66 13.02
CA HIS A 324 -13.75 -9.45 11.99
C HIS A 324 -14.56 -10.71 11.65
N LEU A 325 -14.96 -11.48 12.66
CA LEU A 325 -15.78 -12.68 12.46
C LEU A 325 -17.12 -12.35 11.78
N LYS A 326 -17.81 -11.29 12.24
CA LYS A 326 -19.10 -10.86 11.66
C LYS A 326 -18.99 -10.47 10.18
N LEU A 327 -17.93 -9.75 9.80
CA LEU A 327 -17.79 -9.20 8.45
C LEU A 327 -17.10 -10.15 7.47
N CYS A 328 -16.17 -10.99 7.95
CA CYS A 328 -15.36 -11.86 7.10
C CYS A 328 -15.81 -13.33 7.15
N GLY A 329 -16.66 -13.71 8.11
CA GLY A 329 -17.16 -15.07 8.27
C GLY A 329 -16.18 -16.07 8.90
N HIS A 330 -14.98 -15.62 9.30
CA HIS A 330 -13.98 -16.44 9.99
C HIS A 330 -13.22 -15.66 11.08
N VAL A 331 -12.61 -16.41 12.00
CA VAL A 331 -11.79 -15.82 13.07
C VAL A 331 -10.54 -15.16 12.51
N ALA A 332 -10.12 -14.06 13.14
CA ALA A 332 -8.86 -13.41 12.81
C ALA A 332 -7.66 -14.32 13.14
N GLY A 333 -6.53 -14.10 12.46
CA GLY A 333 -5.31 -14.91 12.66
C GLY A 333 -4.81 -14.97 14.11
N ARG A 334 -5.12 -13.95 14.92
CA ARG A 334 -4.94 -13.97 16.37
C ARG A 334 -6.28 -13.67 17.05
N PRO A 335 -7.07 -14.70 17.40
CA PRO A 335 -8.35 -14.49 18.06
C PRO A 335 -8.18 -13.92 19.47
N SER A 336 -9.15 -13.14 19.92
CA SER A 336 -9.28 -12.74 21.32
C SER A 336 -9.72 -13.93 22.18
N SER A 337 -9.16 -14.06 23.38
CA SER A 337 -9.68 -14.97 24.41
C SER A 337 -10.87 -14.38 25.17
N ILE A 338 -11.06 -13.06 25.10
CA ILE A 338 -12.16 -12.33 25.71
C ILE A 338 -13.33 -12.30 24.72
N SER A 339 -14.52 -12.66 25.20
CA SER A 339 -15.76 -12.56 24.43
C SER A 339 -16.31 -11.13 24.47
N ALA A 340 -16.67 -10.59 23.31
CA ALA A 340 -17.22 -9.25 23.20
C ALA A 340 -18.21 -9.15 22.02
N LYS A 341 -19.09 -8.15 22.08
CA LYS A 341 -19.99 -7.83 20.95
C LYS A 341 -19.20 -7.11 19.85
N PRO A 342 -19.48 -7.40 18.56
CA PRO A 342 -18.86 -6.68 17.46
C PRO A 342 -19.25 -5.19 17.49
N TYR A 343 -18.42 -4.35 16.90
CA TYR A 343 -18.80 -2.98 16.55
C TYR A 343 -19.87 -3.00 15.47
N ASP A 344 -20.86 -2.10 15.57
CA ASP A 344 -21.88 -1.95 14.52
C ASP A 344 -21.35 -1.15 13.33
N ASN A 345 -20.45 -0.21 13.60
CA ASN A 345 -19.87 0.69 12.60
C ASN A 345 -18.49 1.19 13.06
N PRO A 346 -17.65 1.72 12.14
CA PRO A 346 -16.32 2.24 12.50
C PRO A 346 -16.35 3.44 13.44
N GLN A 347 -17.46 4.18 13.51
CA GLN A 347 -17.59 5.34 14.38
C GLN A 347 -17.54 4.96 15.86
N GLN A 348 -18.16 3.84 16.25
CA GLN A 348 -18.06 3.31 17.62
C GLN A 348 -16.61 2.95 18.00
N LEU A 349 -15.82 2.38 17.08
CA LEU A 349 -14.39 2.11 17.32
C LEU A 349 -13.62 3.42 17.49
N ARG A 350 -13.87 4.40 16.63
CA ARG A 350 -13.24 5.72 16.71
C ARG A 350 -13.54 6.41 18.04
N GLU A 351 -14.76 6.28 18.55
CA GLU A 351 -15.20 6.82 19.84
C GLU A 351 -14.43 6.19 21.01
N ASP A 352 -14.35 4.85 21.08
CA ASP A 352 -13.56 4.15 22.11
C ASP A 352 -12.09 4.60 22.10
N LEU A 353 -11.48 4.69 20.91
CA LEU A 353 -10.10 5.17 20.75
C LEU A 353 -9.94 6.66 21.13
N ALA A 354 -10.95 7.49 20.84
CA ALA A 354 -10.95 8.91 21.16
C ALA A 354 -11.03 9.16 22.67
N ILE A 355 -11.76 8.32 23.43
CA ILE A 355 -11.78 8.35 24.90
C ILE A 355 -10.36 8.14 25.44
N LEU A 356 -9.66 7.09 24.97
CA LEU A 356 -8.26 6.85 25.36
C LEU A 356 -7.37 8.04 24.99
N ALA A 357 -7.53 8.60 23.79
CA ALA A 357 -6.74 9.73 23.34
C ALA A 357 -7.01 11.01 24.16
N HIS A 358 -8.26 11.25 24.55
CA HIS A 358 -8.62 12.35 25.42
C HIS A 358 -8.00 12.18 26.81
N GLY A 359 -8.07 10.98 27.38
CA GLY A 359 -7.49 10.70 28.68
C GLY A 359 -5.96 10.84 28.72
N LEU A 360 -5.28 10.45 27.64
CA LEU A 360 -3.84 10.71 27.50
C LEU A 360 -3.53 12.21 27.47
N ARG A 361 -4.34 13.03 26.79
CA ARG A 361 -4.13 14.48 26.69
C ARG A 361 -4.42 15.23 27.99
N SER A 362 -5.34 14.73 28.82
CA SER A 362 -5.56 15.31 30.15
C SER A 362 -4.40 15.03 31.12
N GLY A 363 -3.63 13.96 30.88
CA GLY A 363 -2.44 13.62 31.67
C GLY A 363 -1.16 14.31 31.17
N GLY A 364 -0.39 14.90 32.10
CA GLY A 364 1.01 15.30 31.88
C GLY A 364 1.27 16.37 30.81
N LYS A 365 1.18 17.66 31.20
CA LYS A 365 1.73 18.88 30.53
C LYS A 365 2.02 18.80 29.01
N GLY A 366 1.12 18.23 28.21
CA GLY A 366 1.23 18.16 26.75
C GLY A 366 2.18 17.10 26.17
N VAL A 367 2.84 16.25 26.96
CA VAL A 367 3.75 15.19 26.42
C VAL A 367 2.99 14.21 25.53
N PHE A 368 1.73 13.95 25.86
CA PHE A 368 0.83 13.11 25.07
C PHE A 368 -0.13 13.88 24.15
N ALA A 369 0.13 15.18 23.90
CA ALA A 369 -0.78 16.06 23.15
C ALA A 369 -1.15 15.53 21.75
N THR A 370 -0.22 14.84 21.08
CA THR A 370 -0.44 14.30 19.73
C THR A 370 -1.07 12.91 19.72
N SER A 371 -1.16 12.25 20.89
CA SER A 371 -1.56 10.85 21.07
C SER A 371 -0.76 9.84 20.21
N GLY A 372 0.37 10.25 19.59
CA GLY A 372 1.33 9.37 18.91
C GLY A 372 0.71 8.33 17.97
N ALA A 373 0.97 7.05 18.25
CA ALA A 373 0.46 5.92 17.49
C ALA A 373 -1.08 5.79 17.56
N LEU A 374 -1.69 6.16 18.69
CA LEU A 374 -3.14 6.14 18.87
C LEU A 374 -3.83 7.21 18.01
N GLY A 375 -3.27 8.43 17.96
CA GLY A 375 -3.78 9.50 17.09
C GLY A 375 -3.75 9.09 15.61
N ARG A 376 -2.68 8.42 15.17
CA ARG A 376 -2.59 7.84 13.82
C ARG A 376 -3.65 6.77 13.58
N LEU A 377 -3.90 5.87 14.54
CA LEU A 377 -4.92 4.83 14.41
C LEU A 377 -6.33 5.43 14.29
N ILE A 378 -6.66 6.45 15.10
CA ILE A 378 -7.93 7.19 15.00
C ILE A 378 -8.09 7.75 13.58
N ARG A 379 -7.06 8.39 13.05
CA ARG A 379 -7.06 8.90 11.67
C ARG A 379 -7.23 7.77 10.65
N THR A 380 -6.60 6.62 10.84
CA THR A 380 -6.79 5.46 9.96
C THR A 380 -8.26 5.02 9.96
N VAL A 381 -8.90 4.89 11.12
CA VAL A 381 -10.33 4.51 11.20
C VAL A 381 -11.22 5.50 10.46
N GLU A 382 -10.92 6.79 10.60
CA GLU A 382 -11.66 7.87 9.93
C GLU A 382 -11.50 7.88 8.40
N LEU A 383 -10.32 7.52 7.89
CA LEU A 383 -10.03 7.50 6.45
C LEU A 383 -10.55 6.24 5.75
N PHE A 384 -10.44 5.08 6.40
CA PHE A 384 -10.63 3.77 5.76
C PHE A 384 -11.86 3.00 6.26
N GLY A 385 -12.44 3.40 7.40
CA GLY A 385 -13.58 2.71 8.01
C GLY A 385 -13.35 1.21 8.20
N PHE A 386 -14.39 0.40 7.97
CA PHE A 386 -14.30 -1.07 7.93
C PHE A 386 -14.26 -1.65 6.51
N HIS A 387 -14.10 -0.80 5.49
CA HIS A 387 -14.19 -1.20 4.09
C HIS A 387 -12.89 -0.96 3.30
N LEU A 388 -11.86 -0.35 3.91
CA LEU A 388 -10.59 0.01 3.29
C LEU A 388 -10.74 1.08 2.19
N ALA A 389 -11.37 0.74 1.07
CA ALA A 389 -11.63 1.64 -0.04
C ALA A 389 -13.07 1.46 -0.51
N THR A 390 -13.69 2.51 -1.06
CA THR A 390 -14.99 2.35 -1.71
C THR A 390 -14.83 1.44 -2.93
N LEU A 391 -15.76 0.52 -3.12
CA LEU A 391 -15.81 -0.32 -4.31
C LEU A 391 -16.87 0.22 -5.25
N ASP A 392 -16.45 0.79 -6.37
CA ASP A 392 -17.40 1.32 -7.35
C ASP A 392 -17.95 0.17 -8.19
N MET A 393 -19.26 0.19 -8.39
CA MET A 393 -19.94 -0.75 -9.28
C MET A 393 -20.16 -0.09 -10.64
N ARG A 394 -19.65 -0.72 -11.70
CA ARG A 394 -19.85 -0.25 -13.07
C ARG A 394 -20.47 -1.33 -13.94
N GLN A 395 -21.47 -0.94 -14.73
CA GLN A 395 -22.18 -1.82 -15.67
C GLN A 395 -22.64 -1.04 -16.90
N ASN A 396 -22.68 -1.71 -18.04
CA ASN A 396 -23.17 -1.15 -19.30
C ASN A 396 -24.70 -0.92 -19.26
N SER A 397 -25.17 0.24 -19.73
CA SER A 397 -26.60 0.60 -19.72
C SER A 397 -27.49 -0.45 -20.40
N ARG A 398 -27.01 -1.08 -21.47
CA ARG A 398 -27.75 -2.12 -22.21
C ARG A 398 -28.09 -3.34 -21.36
N VAL A 399 -27.30 -3.63 -20.32
CA VAL A 399 -27.62 -4.72 -19.39
C VAL A 399 -28.83 -4.36 -18.55
N HIS A 400 -28.93 -3.10 -18.10
CA HIS A 400 -30.10 -2.61 -17.35
C HIS A 400 -31.35 -2.57 -18.23
N GLU A 401 -31.23 -2.08 -19.47
CA GLU A 401 -32.34 -2.06 -20.45
C GLU A 401 -32.92 -3.46 -20.67
N ARG A 402 -32.07 -4.47 -20.85
CA ARG A 402 -32.50 -5.86 -21.02
C ARG A 402 -33.23 -6.41 -19.80
N VAL A 403 -32.75 -6.10 -18.58
CA VAL A 403 -33.41 -6.53 -17.34
C VAL A 403 -34.79 -5.88 -17.21
N VAL A 404 -34.90 -4.58 -17.49
CA VAL A 404 -36.19 -3.88 -17.44
C VAL A 404 -37.15 -4.43 -18.48
N ALA A 405 -36.70 -4.69 -19.70
CA ALA A 405 -37.51 -5.28 -20.76
C ALA A 405 -38.08 -6.65 -20.34
N GLU A 406 -37.23 -7.52 -19.77
CA GLU A 406 -37.65 -8.83 -19.28
C GLU A 406 -38.69 -8.72 -18.16
N LEU A 407 -38.48 -7.81 -17.20
CA LEU A 407 -39.42 -7.59 -16.10
C LEU A 407 -40.78 -7.05 -16.57
N LEU A 408 -40.81 -6.13 -17.53
CA LEU A 408 -42.06 -5.55 -18.06
C LEU A 408 -42.84 -6.54 -18.90
N ALA A 409 -42.15 -7.37 -19.69
CA ALA A 409 -42.76 -8.42 -20.48
C ALA A 409 -43.40 -9.48 -19.57
N GLU A 410 -42.68 -9.93 -18.54
CA GLU A 410 -43.18 -10.93 -17.59
C GLU A 410 -44.33 -10.39 -16.73
N ALA A 411 -44.30 -9.10 -16.38
CA ALA A 411 -45.39 -8.45 -15.66
C ALA A 411 -46.64 -8.18 -16.54
N GLY A 412 -46.56 -8.42 -17.86
CA GLY A 412 -47.63 -8.13 -18.82
C GLY A 412 -47.90 -6.64 -19.02
N VAL A 413 -46.94 -5.78 -18.68
CA VAL A 413 -47.05 -4.32 -18.79
C VAL A 413 -46.68 -3.84 -20.19
N GLU A 414 -45.54 -4.30 -20.70
CA GLU A 414 -45.04 -3.96 -22.04
C GLU A 414 -44.21 -5.13 -22.58
N ALA A 415 -44.55 -5.63 -23.77
CA ALA A 415 -43.95 -6.84 -24.34
C ALA A 415 -42.65 -6.55 -25.11
N ASP A 416 -42.49 -5.35 -25.68
CA ASP A 416 -41.32 -4.98 -26.48
C ASP A 416 -40.75 -3.62 -26.07
N TYR A 417 -40.38 -3.52 -24.79
CA TYR A 417 -39.81 -2.30 -24.20
C TYR A 417 -38.58 -1.77 -24.97
N LEU A 418 -37.76 -2.66 -25.57
CA LEU A 418 -36.54 -2.26 -26.27
C LEU A 418 -36.82 -1.56 -27.62
N SER A 419 -38.05 -1.67 -28.13
CA SER A 419 -38.49 -0.98 -29.34
C SER A 419 -39.01 0.43 -29.09
N LEU A 420 -39.20 0.81 -27.82
CA LEU A 420 -39.72 2.11 -27.43
C LEU A 420 -38.62 3.18 -27.45
N ASP A 421 -38.99 4.38 -27.91
CA ASP A 421 -38.12 5.57 -27.99
C ASP A 421 -37.86 6.25 -26.64
#